data_AF-I2JPT5-F1
#
_entry.id   AF-I2JPT5-F1
#
_cell.length_a   1.000
_cell.length_b   1.000
_cell.length_c   1.000
_cell.angle_alpha   90.00
_cell.angle_beta   90.00
_cell.angle_gamma   90.00
#
_symmetry.space_group_name_H-M   'P 1'
#
loop_
_entity.id
_entity.type
_entity.pdbx_description
1 polymer ?
#
loop_
_entity_poly.entity_id
_entity_poly.type
_entity_poly.pdbx_seq_one_letter_code
_entity_poly.pdbx_strand_id
1 'polypeptide(L)'
;MAYQQDFKDQGLAWEETAITEHGAEYVLHSSVVTSPDNMTVEAILANCVEHAVALLADNINDDSLYLMFEWDNTASTLTIVVTDDSKSRDAKHRVLCDMSAMNAKMKQLAESDQWKYQDESFADIVKHALHDYLTTCTGFMRYSLVAVFHQASRQQTELL
;
A
#
# COMPACT_ATOMS: atom_id res chain seq x y z
N MET A 1 1.00 -25.85 12.44
CA MET A 1 -0.41 -25.40 12.42
C MET A 1 -0.43 -24.15 11.57
N ALA A 2 -0.72 -24.31 10.27
CA ALA A 2 -0.66 -23.21 9.31
C ALA A 2 -1.89 -22.33 9.50
N TYR A 3 -1.67 -21.08 9.88
CA TYR A 3 -2.70 -20.07 10.00
C TYR A 3 -2.96 -19.53 8.58
N GLN A 4 -3.73 -20.26 7.78
CA GLN A 4 -4.38 -19.68 6.62
C GLN A 4 -5.59 -18.91 7.15
N GLN A 5 -5.36 -17.65 7.51
CA GLN A 5 -6.44 -16.72 7.80
C GLN A 5 -7.08 -16.37 6.45
N ASP A 6 -8.32 -16.82 6.24
CA ASP A 6 -9.16 -16.41 5.12
C ASP A 6 -9.33 -14.88 5.13
N PHE A 7 -8.62 -14.16 4.26
CA PHE A 7 -8.75 -12.71 4.05
C PHE A 7 -10.03 -12.30 3.29
N LYS A 8 -11.07 -13.15 3.29
CA LYS A 8 -12.24 -12.99 2.41
C LYS A 8 -13.27 -11.94 2.85
N ASP A 9 -13.18 -11.41 4.07
CA ASP A 9 -14.28 -10.60 4.62
C ASP A 9 -14.00 -9.08 4.73
N GLN A 10 -12.97 -8.54 4.05
CA GLN A 10 -12.74 -7.08 4.01
C GLN A 10 -12.45 -6.53 2.60
N GLY A 11 -13.45 -6.65 1.71
CA GLY A 11 -13.76 -5.68 0.65
C GLY A 11 -12.88 -5.64 -0.62
N LEU A 12 -11.61 -6.05 -0.57
CA LEU A 12 -10.74 -6.11 -1.74
C LEU A 12 -10.58 -7.54 -2.26
N ALA A 13 -10.83 -7.72 -3.55
CA ALA A 13 -10.55 -8.96 -4.27
C ALA A 13 -9.18 -8.83 -4.95
N TRP A 14 -8.24 -9.70 -4.60
CA TRP A 14 -6.87 -9.69 -5.13
C TRP A 14 -6.75 -10.61 -6.33
N GLU A 15 -6.18 -10.09 -7.42
CA GLU A 15 -5.82 -10.82 -8.63
C GLU A 15 -4.30 -10.89 -8.74
N GLU A 16 -3.78 -12.06 -9.10
CA GLU A 16 -2.35 -12.26 -9.33
C GLU A 16 -2.04 -12.27 -10.82
N THR A 17 -1.07 -11.45 -11.23
CA THR A 17 -0.60 -11.38 -12.61
C THR A 17 0.92 -11.46 -12.64
N ALA A 18 1.46 -12.39 -13.42
CA ALA A 18 2.89 -12.41 -13.71
C ALA A 18 3.23 -11.26 -14.68
N ILE A 19 4.20 -10.43 -14.32
CA ILE A 19 4.66 -9.32 -15.14
C ILE A 19 6.17 -9.43 -15.38
N THR A 20 6.63 -8.93 -16.52
CA THR A 20 8.05 -8.89 -16.86
C THR A 20 8.45 -7.47 -17.18
N GLU A 21 9.42 -6.93 -16.43
CA GLU A 21 9.94 -5.57 -16.62
C GLU A 21 11.46 -5.63 -16.70
N HIS A 22 12.02 -5.07 -17.77
CA HIS A 22 13.47 -5.03 -17.99
C HIS A 22 14.17 -6.40 -17.88
N GLY A 23 13.45 -7.48 -18.21
CA GLY A 23 13.96 -8.86 -18.14
C GLY A 23 13.89 -9.52 -16.75
N ALA A 24 13.35 -8.83 -15.74
CA ALA A 24 13.05 -9.40 -14.44
C ALA A 24 11.57 -9.80 -14.34
N GLU A 25 11.29 -10.92 -13.67
CA GLU A 25 9.94 -11.44 -13.45
C GLU A 25 9.42 -11.02 -12.08
N TYR A 26 8.20 -10.49 -12.05
CA TYR A 26 7.49 -10.11 -10.83
C TYR A 26 6.10 -10.74 -10.81
N VAL A 27 5.51 -10.77 -9.63
CA VAL A 27 4.10 -11.10 -9.43
C VAL A 27 3.41 -9.87 -8.88
N LEU A 28 2.51 -9.31 -9.67
CA LEU A 28 1.65 -8.21 -9.28
C LEU A 28 0.38 -8.77 -8.63
N HIS A 29 0.16 -8.40 -7.38
CA HIS A 29 -1.07 -8.61 -6.64
C HIS A 29 -1.90 -7.34 -6.74
N SER A 30 -2.91 -7.31 -7.60
CA SER A 30 -3.71 -6.11 -7.85
C SER A 30 -5.12 -6.23 -7.30
N SER A 31 -5.65 -5.14 -6.76
CA SER A 31 -7.07 -5.01 -6.43
C SER A 31 -7.61 -3.64 -6.85
N VAL A 32 -8.94 -3.56 -7.01
CA VAL A 32 -9.66 -2.34 -7.36
C VAL A 32 -10.77 -2.12 -6.33
N VAL A 33 -10.85 -0.91 -5.78
CA VAL A 33 -11.97 -0.51 -4.93
C VAL A 33 -13.23 -0.38 -5.80
N THR A 34 -14.18 -1.29 -5.63
CA THR A 34 -15.44 -1.29 -6.42
C THR A 34 -16.64 -0.71 -5.68
N SER A 35 -16.60 -0.70 -4.34
CA SER A 35 -17.73 -0.28 -3.48
C SER A 35 -17.26 0.72 -2.40
N PRO A 36 -16.94 1.98 -2.78
CA PRO A 36 -16.33 2.96 -1.89
C PRO A 36 -17.22 3.37 -0.71
N ASP A 37 -18.55 3.27 -0.84
CA ASP A 37 -19.49 3.73 0.19
C ASP A 37 -19.35 2.96 1.51
N ASN A 38 -19.06 1.66 1.43
CA ASN A 38 -18.95 0.76 2.58
C ASN A 38 -17.52 0.65 3.14
N MET A 39 -16.55 1.36 2.55
CA MET A 39 -15.15 1.27 2.93
C MET A 39 -14.59 2.63 3.36
N THR A 40 -13.76 2.64 4.39
CA THR A 40 -12.95 3.79 4.78
C THR A 40 -11.58 3.71 4.12
N VAL A 41 -10.90 4.84 3.91
CA VAL A 41 -9.54 4.88 3.36
C VAL A 41 -8.60 4.02 4.23
N GLU A 42 -8.71 4.12 5.55
CA GLU A 42 -7.91 3.39 6.52
C GLU A 42 -8.08 1.87 6.38
N ALA A 43 -9.32 1.39 6.23
CA ALA A 43 -9.60 -0.03 6.01
C ALA A 43 -9.02 -0.55 4.69
N ILE A 44 -9.09 0.26 3.62
CA ILE A 44 -8.48 -0.09 2.32
C ILE A 44 -6.96 -0.21 2.46
N LEU A 45 -6.33 0.80 3.07
CA LEU A 45 -4.88 0.83 3.26
C LEU A 45 -4.40 -0.27 4.20
N ALA A 46 -5.12 -0.55 5.27
CA ALA A 46 -4.86 -1.68 6.16
C ALA A 46 -4.88 -3.00 5.39
N ASN A 47 -5.88 -3.23 4.53
CA ASN A 47 -5.94 -4.44 3.71
C ASN A 47 -4.75 -4.55 2.74
N CYS A 48 -4.35 -3.44 2.11
CA CYS A 48 -3.17 -3.39 1.24
C CYS A 48 -1.88 -3.73 2.01
N VAL A 49 -1.70 -3.15 3.21
CA VAL A 49 -0.54 -3.40 4.07
C VAL A 49 -0.52 -4.85 4.52
N GLU A 50 -1.64 -5.41 4.99
CA GLU A 50 -1.72 -6.80 5.44
C GLU A 50 -1.43 -7.78 4.30
N HIS A 51 -1.92 -7.51 3.09
CA HIS A 51 -1.61 -8.32 1.92
C HIS A 51 -0.12 -8.25 1.57
N ALA A 52 0.49 -7.07 1.61
CA ALA A 52 1.93 -6.90 1.41
C ALA A 52 2.75 -7.59 2.51
N VAL A 53 2.31 -7.51 3.76
CA VAL A 53 2.92 -8.13 4.93
C VAL A 53 2.90 -9.66 4.84
N ALA A 54 1.80 -10.24 4.35
CA ALA A 54 1.69 -11.68 4.11
C ALA A 54 2.74 -12.19 3.10
N LEU A 55 3.20 -11.32 2.19
CA LEU A 55 4.20 -11.63 1.16
C LEU A 55 5.64 -11.35 1.60
N LEU A 56 5.87 -10.75 2.78
CA LEU A 56 7.21 -10.37 3.24
C LEU A 56 8.15 -11.57 3.41
N ALA A 57 7.64 -12.73 3.81
CA ALA A 57 8.45 -13.94 3.93
C ALA A 57 9.10 -14.36 2.60
N ASP A 58 8.42 -14.10 1.48
CA ASP A 58 8.91 -14.41 0.13
C ASP A 58 9.67 -13.23 -0.51
N ASN A 59 9.39 -12.01 -0.05
CA ASN A 59 10.00 -10.78 -0.57
C ASN A 59 11.32 -10.39 0.09
N ILE A 60 11.56 -10.82 1.33
CA ILE A 60 12.76 -10.41 2.08
C ILE A 60 13.94 -11.33 1.76
N ASN A 61 15.05 -10.71 1.42
CA ASN A 61 16.37 -11.31 1.26
C ASN A 61 17.43 -10.43 1.94
N ASP A 62 18.71 -10.84 1.85
CA ASP A 62 19.83 -10.16 2.51
C ASP A 62 20.03 -8.70 2.05
N ASP A 63 19.55 -8.32 0.86
CA ASP A 63 19.67 -6.97 0.28
C ASP A 63 18.43 -6.10 0.54
N SER A 64 17.40 -6.63 1.20
CA SER A 64 16.13 -5.91 1.42
C SER A 64 16.26 -4.88 2.53
N LEU A 65 15.86 -3.63 2.28
CA LEU A 65 15.94 -2.54 3.26
C LEU A 65 14.62 -1.82 3.49
N TYR A 66 13.90 -1.49 2.42
CA TYR A 66 12.72 -0.64 2.52
C TYR A 66 11.43 -1.43 2.23
N LEU A 67 10.40 -1.16 3.01
CA LEU A 67 9.01 -1.35 2.59
C LEU A 67 8.51 0.00 2.07
N MET A 68 8.35 0.09 0.75
CA MET A 68 8.07 1.35 0.07
C MET A 68 6.63 1.43 -0.37
N PHE A 69 6.00 2.57 -0.04
CA PHE A 69 4.65 2.95 -0.39
C PHE A 69 4.70 4.03 -1.47
N GLU A 70 4.27 3.68 -2.67
CA GLU A 70 4.29 4.55 -3.84
C GLU A 70 2.86 5.00 -4.13
N TRP A 71 2.60 6.29 -3.97
CA TRP A 71 1.31 6.86 -4.26
C TRP A 71 1.33 7.62 -5.60
N ASP A 72 0.49 7.22 -6.55
CA ASP A 72 0.24 7.99 -7.76
C ASP A 72 -0.99 8.89 -7.56
N ASN A 73 -0.75 10.19 -7.43
CA ASN A 73 -1.84 11.18 -7.29
C ASN A 73 -2.78 11.25 -8.50
N THR A 74 -2.28 10.97 -9.70
CA THR A 74 -3.07 11.08 -10.95
C THR A 74 -3.96 9.87 -11.12
N ALA A 75 -3.41 8.67 -10.91
CA ALA A 75 -4.16 7.42 -11.02
C ALA A 75 -4.93 7.08 -9.73
N SER A 76 -4.58 7.69 -8.59
CA SER A 76 -5.08 7.33 -7.26
C SER A 76 -4.81 5.86 -6.94
N THR A 77 -3.59 5.42 -7.25
CA THR A 77 -3.14 4.05 -7.01
C THR A 77 -2.06 4.04 -5.93
N LEU A 78 -2.14 3.04 -5.05
CA LEU A 78 -1.09 2.72 -4.11
C LEU A 78 -0.36 1.48 -4.60
N THR A 79 0.96 1.57 -4.74
CA THR A 79 1.83 0.40 -4.93
C THR A 79 2.68 0.19 -3.68
N ILE A 80 2.78 -1.04 -3.20
CA ILE A 80 3.63 -1.43 -2.07
C ILE A 80 4.65 -2.45 -2.55
N VAL A 81 5.93 -2.14 -2.33
CA VAL A 81 7.05 -2.98 -2.75
C VAL A 81 8.10 -3.10 -1.65
N VAL A 82 8.78 -4.24 -1.57
CA VAL A 82 10.06 -4.34 -0.85
C VAL A 82 11.17 -4.01 -1.83
N THR A 83 12.12 -3.17 -1.43
CA THR A 83 13.22 -2.74 -2.30
C THR A 83 14.53 -2.64 -1.52
N ASP A 84 15.63 -2.64 -2.26
CA ASP A 84 16.98 -2.54 -1.71
C ASP A 84 17.34 -1.12 -1.24
N ASP A 85 18.54 -0.95 -0.71
CA ASP A 85 19.03 0.34 -0.22
C ASP A 85 19.08 1.43 -1.30
N SER A 86 19.34 1.04 -2.54
CA SER A 86 19.33 1.91 -3.72
C SER A 86 17.92 2.25 -4.23
N LYS A 87 16.88 1.58 -3.72
CA LYS A 87 15.47 1.67 -4.16
C LYS A 87 15.27 1.35 -5.64
N SER A 88 16.17 0.58 -6.24
CA SER A 88 16.18 0.29 -7.67
C SER A 88 15.96 -1.18 -7.98
N ARG A 89 16.07 -2.06 -6.98
CA ARG A 89 15.86 -3.50 -7.11
C ARG A 89 14.72 -3.94 -6.21
N ASP A 90 13.58 -4.16 -6.83
CA ASP A 90 12.39 -4.62 -6.12
C ASP A 90 12.42 -6.13 -5.91
N ALA A 91 11.79 -6.55 -4.82
CA ALA A 91 11.47 -7.93 -4.58
C ALA A 91 10.42 -8.46 -5.58
N LYS A 92 10.25 -9.78 -5.58
CA LYS A 92 9.42 -10.49 -6.55
C LYS A 92 7.94 -10.07 -6.52
N HIS A 93 7.36 -9.90 -5.34
CA HIS A 93 5.95 -9.60 -5.18
C HIS A 93 5.70 -8.11 -4.98
N ARG A 94 4.71 -7.58 -5.70
CA ARG A 94 4.25 -6.19 -5.59
C ARG A 94 2.76 -6.18 -5.30
N VAL A 95 2.31 -5.26 -4.46
CA VAL A 95 0.89 -5.06 -4.18
C VAL A 95 0.44 -3.75 -4.80
N LEU A 96 -0.64 -3.75 -5.56
CA LEU A 96 -1.21 -2.55 -6.18
C LEU A 96 -2.70 -2.47 -5.86
N CYS A 97 -3.14 -1.31 -5.37
CA CYS A 97 -4.55 -1.04 -5.18
C CYS A 97 -4.96 0.22 -5.96
N ASP A 98 -5.94 0.05 -6.85
CA ASP A 98 -6.63 1.16 -7.50
C ASP A 98 -7.73 1.69 -6.57
N MET A 99 -7.52 2.92 -6.09
CA MET A 99 -8.41 3.64 -5.20
C MET A 99 -9.15 4.77 -5.91
N SER A 100 -9.14 4.83 -7.24
CA SER A 100 -9.78 5.90 -8.02
C SER A 100 -11.28 6.06 -7.73
N ALA A 101 -11.97 4.97 -7.39
CA ALA A 101 -13.37 5.01 -6.95
C ALA A 101 -13.60 5.82 -5.66
N MET A 102 -12.56 6.02 -4.84
CA MET A 102 -12.63 6.83 -3.63
C MET A 102 -12.58 8.34 -3.90
N ASN A 103 -12.15 8.77 -5.09
CA ASN A 103 -11.91 10.18 -5.38
C ASN A 103 -13.16 11.05 -5.18
N ALA A 104 -14.33 10.57 -5.62
CA ALA A 104 -15.59 11.28 -5.43
C ALA A 104 -15.96 11.39 -3.94
N LYS A 105 -15.80 10.31 -3.19
CA LYS A 105 -16.07 10.27 -1.74
C LYS A 105 -15.13 11.21 -0.98
N MET A 106 -13.84 11.20 -1.32
CA MET A 106 -12.84 12.08 -0.70
C MET A 106 -13.14 13.55 -0.96
N LYS A 107 -13.54 13.89 -2.19
CA LYS A 107 -13.96 15.26 -2.51
C LYS A 107 -15.17 15.70 -1.68
N GLN A 108 -16.18 14.85 -1.53
CA GLN A 108 -17.37 15.14 -0.70
C GLN A 108 -17.02 15.30 0.77
N LEU A 109 -16.12 14.47 1.30
CA LEU A 109 -15.67 14.55 2.68
C LEU A 109 -14.86 15.83 2.96
N ALA A 110 -13.99 16.23 2.04
CA ALA A 110 -13.24 17.48 2.15
C ALA A 110 -14.13 18.72 2.22
N GLU A 111 -15.31 18.68 1.60
CA GLU A 111 -16.33 19.75 1.66
C GLU A 111 -17.18 19.71 2.94
N SER A 112 -16.96 18.74 3.85
CA SER A 112 -17.73 18.57 5.08
C SER A 112 -17.00 19.10 6.33
N ASP A 113 -17.73 19.79 7.20
CA ASP A 113 -17.20 20.34 8.47
C ASP A 113 -16.73 19.27 9.47
N GLN A 114 -17.00 17.99 9.22
CA GLN A 114 -16.73 16.88 10.13
C GLN A 114 -15.49 16.06 9.74
N TRP A 115 -14.81 16.41 8.65
CA TRP A 115 -13.68 15.63 8.17
C TRP A 115 -12.40 15.96 8.93
N LYS A 116 -11.71 14.93 9.44
CA LYS A 116 -10.48 15.07 10.23
C LYS A 116 -9.27 15.57 9.43
N TYR A 117 -9.36 15.57 8.10
CA TYR A 117 -8.28 15.96 7.19
C TYR A 117 -8.69 17.16 6.31
N GLN A 118 -9.34 18.16 6.93
CA GLN A 118 -9.62 19.42 6.24
C GLN A 118 -8.32 20.06 5.75
N ASP A 119 -8.35 20.61 4.52
CA ASP A 119 -7.20 21.24 3.84
C ASP A 119 -6.00 20.33 3.54
N GLU A 120 -6.09 19.02 3.78
CA GLU A 120 -5.04 18.05 3.42
C GLU A 120 -5.26 17.47 2.02
N SER A 121 -4.14 17.18 1.33
CA SER A 121 -4.20 16.46 0.06
C SER A 121 -4.54 14.99 0.30
N PHE A 122 -5.09 14.29 -0.71
CA PHE A 122 -5.36 12.87 -0.57
C PHE A 122 -4.09 12.05 -0.30
N ALA A 123 -2.94 12.47 -0.85
CA ALA A 123 -1.64 11.86 -0.54
C ALA A 123 -1.27 11.98 0.94
N ASP A 124 -1.50 13.14 1.56
CA ASP A 124 -1.21 13.35 2.98
C ASP A 124 -2.11 12.45 3.85
N ILE A 125 -3.39 12.32 3.48
CA ILE A 125 -4.33 11.41 4.15
C ILE A 125 -3.85 9.97 4.05
N VAL A 126 -3.45 9.51 2.85
CA VAL A 126 -2.90 8.17 2.65
C VAL A 126 -1.64 7.97 3.49
N LYS A 127 -0.72 8.92 3.48
CA LYS A 127 0.52 8.90 4.25
C LYS A 127 0.24 8.78 5.76
N HIS A 128 -0.63 9.62 6.29
CA HIS A 128 -1.00 9.61 7.71
C HIS A 128 -1.70 8.32 8.11
N ALA A 129 -2.65 7.83 7.31
CA ALA A 129 -3.32 6.57 7.57
C ALA A 129 -2.37 5.35 7.53
N LEU A 130 -1.39 5.36 6.61
CA LEU A 130 -0.35 4.33 6.55
C LEU A 130 0.56 4.39 7.78
N HIS A 131 1.07 5.57 8.15
CA HIS A 131 1.86 5.78 9.36
C HIS A 131 1.13 5.23 10.58
N ASP A 132 -0.11 5.68 10.81
CA ASP A 132 -0.93 5.25 11.95
C ASP A 132 -1.12 3.74 11.98
N TYR A 133 -1.43 3.13 10.84
CA TYR A 133 -1.63 1.69 10.76
C TYR A 133 -0.35 0.91 11.06
N LEU A 134 0.79 1.32 10.49
CA LEU A 134 2.09 0.66 10.68
C LEU A 134 2.49 0.61 12.15
N THR A 135 2.16 1.63 12.95
CA THR A 135 2.43 1.61 14.41
C THR A 135 1.73 0.46 15.15
N THR A 136 0.67 -0.10 14.55
CA THR A 136 -0.12 -1.20 15.11
C THR A 136 0.01 -2.52 14.34
N CYS A 137 0.66 -2.51 13.16
CA CYS A 137 0.82 -3.68 12.30
C CYS A 137 1.92 -4.60 12.83
N THR A 138 1.52 -5.57 13.67
CA THR A 138 2.45 -6.54 14.26
C THR A 138 3.18 -7.38 13.21
N GLY A 139 2.56 -7.65 12.05
CA GLY A 139 3.19 -8.42 10.99
C GLY A 139 4.39 -7.69 10.36
N PHE A 140 4.27 -6.37 10.14
CA PHE A 140 5.38 -5.53 9.71
C PHE A 140 6.49 -5.45 10.77
N MET A 141 6.13 -5.21 12.04
CA MET A 141 7.09 -5.04 13.17
C MET A 141 8.01 -6.26 13.42
N ARG A 142 7.70 -7.42 12.84
CA ARG A 142 8.54 -8.62 12.92
C ARG A 142 9.77 -8.57 12.01
N TYR A 143 9.79 -7.65 11.05
CA TYR A 143 10.85 -7.50 10.07
C TYR A 143 11.63 -6.20 10.32
N SER A 144 12.92 -6.20 9.97
CA SER A 144 13.80 -5.04 10.14
C SER A 144 13.79 -4.10 8.94
N LEU A 145 12.65 -3.98 8.26
CA LEU A 145 12.48 -3.08 7.12
C LEU A 145 12.18 -1.66 7.60
N VAL A 146 12.62 -0.68 6.82
CA VAL A 146 12.29 0.73 7.03
C VAL A 146 11.10 1.09 6.14
N ALA A 147 10.00 1.55 6.74
CA ALA A 147 8.84 2.01 5.97
C ALA A 147 9.11 3.41 5.38
N VAL A 148 8.89 3.55 4.07
CA VAL A 148 9.07 4.82 3.36
C VAL A 148 7.91 5.09 2.42
N PHE A 149 7.55 6.36 2.27
CA PHE A 149 6.49 6.83 1.38
C PHE A 149 7.06 7.76 0.31
N HIS A 150 6.55 7.68 -0.91
CA HIS A 150 6.75 8.74 -1.90
C HIS A 150 5.54 8.92 -2.80
N GLN A 151 5.44 10.11 -3.39
CA GLN A 151 4.39 10.47 -4.34
C GLN A 151 4.90 11.03 -5.68
N ALA A 152 6.22 11.18 -5.82
CA ALA A 152 6.84 11.79 -7.01
C ALA A 152 7.95 10.91 -7.59
N SER A 153 8.90 10.50 -6.75
CA SER A 153 10.08 9.78 -7.18
C SER A 153 10.65 8.97 -6.00
N ARG A 154 11.20 7.80 -6.30
CA ARG A 154 11.86 6.92 -5.33
C ARG A 154 13.08 7.56 -4.65
N GLN A 155 13.64 8.61 -5.24
CA GLN A 155 14.75 9.37 -4.66
C GLN A 155 14.26 10.40 -3.64
N GLN A 156 12.96 10.72 -3.66
CA GLN A 156 12.30 11.69 -2.78
C GLN A 156 11.31 10.96 -1.87
N THR A 157 11.85 10.17 -0.95
CA THR A 157 11.07 9.40 0.02
C THR A 157 11.06 10.06 1.39
N GLU A 158 9.92 9.97 2.07
CA GLU A 158 9.72 10.33 3.48
C GLU A 158 9.64 9.06 4.33
N LEU A 159 10.10 9.10 5.58
CA LEU A 159 9.93 7.98 6.52
C LEU A 159 8.49 7.97 7.04
N LEU A 160 7.94 6.77 7.18
CA LEU A 160 6.68 6.49 7.87
C LEU A 160 6.94 5.95 9.28
#